data_AF-J9F1G0-F1
#
_entry.id   AF-J9F1G0-F1
#
_cell.length_a   1.000
_cell.length_b   1.000
_cell.length_c   1.000
_cell.angle_alpha   90.00
_cell.angle_beta   90.00
_cell.angle_gamma   90.00
#
_symmetry.space_group_name_H-M   'P 1'
#
loop_
_entity.id
_entity.type
_entity.pdbx_description
1 polymer ?
#
loop_
_entity_poly.entity_id
_entity_poly.type
_entity_poly.pdbx_seq_one_letter_code
_entity_poly.pdbx_strand_id
1 'polypeptide(L)'
;MRASILGGDFFPYMDNAFSNAPFWTGFYNHRAYFKCFERIIQRELRLVDLLSVTIGNYLNSDMEIARRNLALGIHHDAITGTSKRHVMDDYMLRSRSALHIVLKEQERLLSISNETFTTVFVNNSVKTKGMYLPRITFSFADGIKSYKIQIVNQKTFSTMELVKINVSSPFITVTQNDNLLTIQVVPLLKQSDLFELVYNDGSMETNFGLYFNRINDYGGAYTMVSAGLSFENITDKNRLSPIIIQGPVYSSITQQLSSQLAYSITIINSTDINAHSIQIDLFTNVTLSPGYTYFMNLNSNINSVDHFYTDVNGMYLIQRRYDKKMKLEANIYPMITETVVEDDKLRCTILGAQSTGVTAKLGLITLMVDREIYNDDGKGLDYYEASESHPSHLRYRIIFEPKNVRNE
;
A
#
# COMPACT_ATOMS: atom_id res chain seq x y z
N MET A 1 6.70 -28.16 -38.85
CA MET A 1 7.17 -27.94 -37.45
C MET A 1 5.95 -27.77 -36.56
N ARG A 2 6.03 -28.14 -35.28
CA ARG A 2 5.15 -27.58 -34.24
C ARG A 2 5.81 -26.32 -33.69
N ALA A 3 5.03 -25.31 -33.31
CA ALA A 3 5.55 -24.15 -32.60
C ALA A 3 5.97 -24.55 -31.18
N SER A 4 7.00 -23.91 -30.64
CA SER A 4 7.40 -24.09 -29.24
C SER A 4 6.34 -23.50 -28.30
N ILE A 5 6.05 -24.20 -27.21
CA ILE A 5 5.26 -23.67 -26.10
C ILE A 5 6.21 -22.92 -25.17
N LEU A 6 5.83 -21.72 -24.75
CA LEU A 6 6.54 -20.90 -23.76
C LEU A 6 5.60 -20.59 -22.60
N GLY A 7 6.14 -20.58 -21.38
CA GLY A 7 5.43 -20.19 -20.17
C GLY A 7 6.37 -19.44 -19.22
N GLY A 8 5.82 -18.52 -18.44
CA GLY A 8 6.55 -17.53 -17.66
C GLY A 8 6.18 -16.10 -18.06
N ASP A 9 6.95 -15.12 -17.61
CA ASP A 9 6.85 -13.71 -18.02
C ASP A 9 8.20 -13.17 -18.52
N PHE A 10 8.25 -11.86 -18.80
CA PHE A 10 9.42 -11.18 -19.36
C PHE A 10 9.98 -10.11 -18.41
N PHE A 11 9.98 -10.40 -17.10
CA PHE A 11 10.53 -9.51 -16.07
C PHE A 11 11.81 -10.07 -15.40
N PRO A 12 12.71 -9.19 -14.92
CA PRO A 12 12.77 -7.76 -15.21
C PRO A 12 13.25 -7.50 -16.65
N TYR A 13 12.81 -6.39 -17.25
CA TYR A 13 13.25 -6.00 -18.60
C TYR A 13 14.65 -5.38 -18.56
N MET A 14 15.46 -5.72 -19.57
CA MET A 14 16.78 -5.16 -19.82
C MET A 14 16.92 -4.85 -21.32
N ASP A 15 17.17 -3.59 -21.67
CA ASP A 15 17.29 -3.16 -23.07
C ASP A 15 18.72 -3.29 -23.61
N ASN A 16 19.73 -2.93 -22.79
CA ASN A 16 21.13 -3.00 -23.17
C ASN A 16 22.01 -3.40 -21.97
N ALA A 17 22.58 -4.60 -22.01
CA ALA A 17 23.46 -5.12 -20.96
C ALA A 17 24.77 -4.32 -20.77
N PHE A 18 25.17 -3.50 -21.75
CA PHE A 18 26.33 -2.61 -21.69
C PHE A 18 25.97 -1.19 -21.21
N SER A 19 24.70 -0.93 -20.88
CA SER A 19 24.27 0.32 -20.27
C SER A 19 24.72 0.42 -18.80
N ASN A 20 25.07 1.62 -18.36
CA ASN A 20 25.24 1.93 -16.93
C ASN A 20 23.93 1.74 -16.15
N ALA A 21 22.79 1.95 -16.82
CA ALA A 21 21.43 1.69 -16.35
C ALA A 21 20.74 0.65 -17.25
N PRO A 22 20.95 -0.66 -17.00
CA PRO A 22 20.47 -1.72 -17.88
C PRO A 22 19.08 -2.28 -17.49
N PHE A 23 18.73 -2.34 -16.20
CA PHE A 23 17.49 -2.96 -15.73
C PHE A 23 16.37 -1.93 -15.45
N TRP A 24 15.20 -2.18 -16.05
CA TRP A 24 14.03 -1.31 -15.97
C TRP A 24 13.16 -1.71 -14.77
N THR A 25 13.68 -1.49 -13.57
CA THR A 25 13.03 -1.84 -12.29
C THR A 25 12.79 -0.64 -11.38
N GLY A 26 13.28 0.55 -11.75
CA GLY A 26 13.02 1.80 -11.03
C GLY A 26 11.57 2.28 -11.15
N PHE A 27 10.89 2.01 -12.27
CA PHE A 27 9.49 2.39 -12.46
C PHE A 27 8.51 1.60 -11.58
N TYR A 28 8.96 0.52 -10.93
CA TYR A 28 8.12 -0.22 -9.98
C TYR A 28 7.72 0.65 -8.77
N ASN A 29 8.58 1.59 -8.34
CA ASN A 29 8.31 2.54 -7.24
C ASN A 29 8.41 4.03 -7.58
N HIS A 30 8.86 4.41 -8.78
CA HIS A 30 8.86 5.82 -9.16
C HIS A 30 7.45 6.42 -9.03
N ARG A 31 7.35 7.58 -8.35
CA ARG A 31 6.09 8.27 -8.03
C ARG A 31 5.06 7.37 -7.30
N ALA A 32 5.49 6.67 -6.24
CA ALA A 32 4.68 5.72 -5.46
C ALA A 32 3.29 6.27 -5.05
N TYR A 33 3.20 7.54 -4.67
CA TYR A 33 1.93 8.26 -4.41
C TYR A 33 0.87 8.10 -5.54
N PHE A 34 1.28 8.11 -6.82
CA PHE A 34 0.36 7.91 -7.95
C PHE A 34 -0.22 6.50 -7.96
N LYS A 35 0.61 5.49 -7.66
CA LYS A 35 0.22 4.07 -7.57
C LYS A 35 -0.79 3.83 -6.45
N CYS A 36 -0.63 4.50 -5.31
CA CYS A 36 -1.65 4.51 -4.25
C CYS A 36 -2.96 5.16 -4.71
N PHE A 37 -2.89 6.28 -5.44
CA PHE A 37 -4.07 7.05 -5.81
C PHE A 37 -4.94 6.34 -6.85
N GLU A 38 -4.35 5.68 -7.84
CA GLU A 38 -5.06 4.82 -8.80
C GLU A 38 -5.84 3.71 -8.09
N ARG A 39 -5.20 2.97 -7.17
CA ARG A 39 -5.82 1.89 -6.40
C ARG A 39 -7.00 2.34 -5.55
N ILE A 40 -6.95 3.55 -5.00
CA ILE A 40 -8.08 4.14 -4.28
C ILE A 40 -9.25 4.40 -5.24
N ILE A 41 -9.01 4.99 -6.42
CA ILE A 41 -10.06 5.25 -7.41
C ILE A 41 -10.67 3.94 -7.92
N GLN A 42 -9.85 2.91 -8.16
CA GLN A 42 -10.31 1.57 -8.55
C GLN A 42 -11.26 0.97 -7.49
N ARG A 43 -10.90 1.10 -6.19
CA ARG A 43 -11.74 0.67 -5.06
C ARG A 43 -13.05 1.44 -4.96
N GLU A 44 -13.01 2.75 -5.14
CA GLU A 44 -14.23 3.58 -5.04
C GLU A 44 -15.16 3.36 -6.23
N LEU A 45 -14.62 3.20 -7.44
CA LEU A 45 -15.40 2.90 -8.65
C LEU A 45 -16.13 1.57 -8.50
N ARG A 46 -15.44 0.52 -8.02
CA ARG A 46 -16.05 -0.79 -7.75
C ARG A 46 -17.26 -0.72 -6.82
N LEU A 47 -17.29 0.20 -5.85
CA LEU A 47 -18.46 0.37 -4.98
C LEU A 47 -19.66 0.95 -5.75
N VAL A 48 -19.44 1.96 -6.61
CA VAL A 48 -20.51 2.49 -7.48
C VAL A 48 -21.08 1.39 -8.36
N ASP A 49 -20.22 0.57 -8.98
CA ASP A 49 -20.64 -0.51 -9.87
C ASP A 49 -21.58 -1.51 -9.16
N LEU A 50 -21.21 -1.93 -7.94
CA LEU A 50 -22.01 -2.85 -7.13
C LEU A 50 -23.33 -2.21 -6.67
N LEU A 51 -23.31 -0.94 -6.25
CA LEU A 51 -24.50 -0.21 -5.82
C LEU A 51 -25.48 0.02 -7.00
N SER A 52 -24.99 0.47 -8.15
CA SER A 52 -25.78 0.68 -9.37
C SER A 52 -26.52 -0.60 -9.79
N VAL A 53 -25.85 -1.75 -9.75
CA VAL A 53 -26.49 -3.06 -10.04
C VAL A 53 -27.52 -3.43 -8.96
N THR A 54 -27.19 -3.25 -7.68
CA THR A 54 -28.10 -3.56 -6.55
C THR A 54 -29.38 -2.72 -6.57
N ILE A 55 -29.28 -1.46 -7.00
CA ILE A 55 -30.40 -0.49 -7.03
C ILE A 55 -31.14 -0.53 -8.38
N GLY A 56 -30.57 -1.15 -9.41
CA GLY A 56 -31.09 -1.10 -10.79
C GLY A 56 -30.96 0.28 -11.46
N ASN A 57 -30.04 1.12 -10.98
CA ASN A 57 -29.85 2.50 -11.41
C ASN A 57 -28.50 2.63 -12.14
N TYR A 58 -28.58 2.67 -13.48
CA TYR A 58 -27.43 2.59 -14.37
C TYR A 58 -26.67 3.92 -14.52
N LEU A 59 -25.47 3.82 -15.09
CA LEU A 59 -24.45 4.86 -15.12
C LEU A 59 -24.86 6.08 -15.94
N ASN A 60 -24.47 7.26 -15.46
CA ASN A 60 -24.58 8.53 -16.17
C ASN A 60 -23.29 8.87 -16.97
N SER A 61 -23.33 9.95 -17.75
CA SER A 61 -22.19 10.48 -18.53
C SER A 61 -20.94 10.74 -17.69
N ASP A 62 -21.12 11.23 -16.46
CA ASP A 62 -20.02 11.62 -15.58
C ASP A 62 -19.26 10.35 -15.13
N MET A 63 -19.99 9.27 -14.81
CA MET A 63 -19.41 7.97 -14.49
C MET A 63 -18.66 7.34 -15.68
N GLU A 64 -19.09 7.56 -16.93
CA GLU A 64 -18.27 7.19 -18.09
C GLU A 64 -16.96 7.99 -18.15
N ILE A 65 -17.00 9.30 -17.89
CA ILE A 65 -15.80 10.14 -17.84
C ILE A 65 -14.86 9.67 -16.73
N ALA A 66 -15.38 9.34 -15.55
CA ALA A 66 -14.59 8.79 -14.45
C ALA A 66 -13.91 7.46 -14.81
N ARG A 67 -14.63 6.53 -15.47
CA ARG A 67 -14.03 5.28 -15.99
C ARG A 67 -12.94 5.55 -17.02
N ARG A 68 -13.17 6.43 -17.98
CA ARG A 68 -12.20 6.77 -19.04
C ARG A 68 -10.95 7.43 -18.46
N ASN A 69 -11.09 8.29 -17.46
CA ASN A 69 -9.97 8.90 -16.73
C ASN A 69 -9.16 7.87 -15.92
N LEU A 70 -9.81 6.89 -15.25
CA LEU A 70 -9.10 5.79 -14.59
C LEU A 70 -8.39 4.88 -15.61
N ALA A 71 -9.06 4.53 -16.71
CA ALA A 71 -8.50 3.69 -17.76
C ALA A 71 -7.33 4.34 -18.52
N LEU A 72 -7.27 5.68 -18.57
CA LEU A 72 -6.09 6.41 -19.04
C LEU A 72 -4.94 6.35 -18.03
N GLY A 73 -5.24 6.31 -16.73
CA GLY A 73 -4.26 6.20 -15.64
C GLY A 73 -3.45 4.89 -15.63
N ILE A 74 -3.89 3.84 -16.33
CA ILE A 74 -3.14 2.58 -16.53
C ILE A 74 -2.25 2.59 -17.78
N HIS A 75 -2.11 3.72 -18.48
CA HIS A 75 -1.10 3.89 -19.55
C HIS A 75 0.31 3.58 -19.03
N HIS A 76 1.18 3.07 -19.91
CA HIS A 76 2.52 2.61 -19.54
C HIS A 76 3.53 3.71 -19.19
N ASP A 77 3.15 4.98 -19.34
CA ASP A 77 3.86 6.14 -18.76
C ASP A 77 3.06 6.87 -17.66
N ALA A 78 1.89 6.35 -17.28
CA ALA A 78 1.06 6.89 -16.21
C ALA A 78 1.30 6.14 -14.89
N ILE A 79 0.87 4.87 -14.80
CA ILE A 79 0.99 4.05 -13.56
C ILE A 79 2.44 3.69 -13.21
N THR A 80 3.33 3.73 -14.18
CA THR A 80 4.79 3.60 -14.03
C THR A 80 5.45 4.85 -13.46
N GLY A 81 4.81 6.01 -13.60
CA GLY A 81 5.34 7.32 -13.28
C GLY A 81 6.18 7.96 -14.39
N THR A 82 6.37 7.32 -15.55
CA THR A 82 7.42 7.68 -16.54
C THR A 82 7.03 8.75 -17.58
N SER A 83 6.06 9.61 -17.27
CA SER A 83 5.72 10.78 -18.09
C SER A 83 6.38 12.07 -17.61
N LYS A 84 6.42 13.09 -18.48
CA LYS A 84 6.82 14.47 -18.12
C LYS A 84 5.92 15.07 -17.02
N ARG A 85 6.43 16.01 -16.21
CA ARG A 85 5.74 16.57 -15.03
C ARG A 85 4.34 17.05 -15.39
N HIS A 86 4.24 17.90 -16.42
CA HIS A 86 2.99 18.48 -16.87
C HIS A 86 1.96 17.45 -17.40
N VAL A 87 2.42 16.29 -17.90
CA VAL A 87 1.55 15.18 -18.30
C VAL A 87 1.06 14.42 -17.06
N MET A 88 1.91 14.25 -16.04
CA MET A 88 1.48 13.66 -14.76
C MET A 88 0.60 14.58 -13.92
N ASP A 89 0.72 15.90 -14.07
CA ASP A 89 -0.25 16.86 -13.54
C ASP A 89 -1.63 16.69 -14.21
N ASP A 90 -1.69 16.48 -15.53
CA ASP A 90 -2.94 16.18 -16.25
C ASP A 90 -3.53 14.83 -15.84
N TYR A 91 -2.74 13.76 -15.77
CA TYR A 91 -3.20 12.47 -15.22
C TYR A 91 -3.73 12.64 -13.79
N MET A 92 -3.02 13.37 -12.93
CA MET A 92 -3.45 13.61 -11.55
C MET A 92 -4.73 14.46 -11.48
N LEU A 93 -4.91 15.45 -12.36
CA LEU A 93 -6.14 16.22 -12.48
C LEU A 93 -7.33 15.35 -12.90
N ARG A 94 -7.12 14.46 -13.90
CA ARG A 94 -8.12 13.47 -14.34
C ARG A 94 -8.47 12.47 -13.25
N SER A 95 -7.48 11.96 -12.52
CA SER A 95 -7.67 11.05 -11.39
C SER A 95 -8.43 11.72 -10.23
N ARG A 96 -8.12 12.98 -9.91
CA ARG A 96 -8.88 13.79 -8.93
C ARG A 96 -10.33 14.00 -9.37
N SER A 97 -10.54 14.34 -10.64
CA SER A 97 -11.88 14.48 -11.25
C SER A 97 -12.68 13.18 -11.18
N ALA A 98 -12.07 12.04 -11.55
CA ALA A 98 -12.68 10.72 -11.46
C ALA A 98 -13.06 10.37 -10.01
N LEU A 99 -12.17 10.59 -9.03
CA LEU A 99 -12.47 10.34 -7.62
C LEU A 99 -13.64 11.19 -7.12
N HIS A 100 -13.70 12.48 -7.49
CA HIS A 100 -14.79 13.36 -7.09
C HIS A 100 -16.14 12.92 -7.64
N ILE A 101 -16.20 12.57 -8.94
CA ILE A 101 -17.41 12.04 -9.59
C ILE A 101 -17.87 10.75 -8.91
N VAL A 102 -16.93 9.81 -8.71
CA VAL A 102 -17.22 8.51 -8.10
C VAL A 102 -17.76 8.66 -6.67
N LEU A 103 -17.12 9.47 -5.82
CA LEU A 103 -17.59 9.69 -4.45
C LEU A 103 -18.97 10.38 -4.39
N LYS A 104 -19.23 11.34 -5.29
CA LYS A 104 -20.55 11.99 -5.43
C LYS A 104 -21.63 10.99 -5.87
N GLU A 105 -21.31 10.05 -6.75
CA GLU A 105 -22.25 9.01 -7.18
C GLU A 105 -22.47 7.94 -6.10
N GLN A 106 -21.43 7.57 -5.32
CA GLN A 106 -21.62 6.77 -4.11
C GLN A 106 -22.57 7.48 -3.13
N GLU A 107 -22.40 8.79 -2.91
CA GLU A 107 -23.27 9.57 -2.03
C GLU A 107 -24.73 9.51 -2.51
N ARG A 108 -24.96 9.73 -3.81
CA ARG A 108 -26.28 9.63 -4.45
C ARG A 108 -26.92 8.23 -4.30
N LEU A 109 -26.14 7.16 -4.45
CA LEU A 109 -26.63 5.78 -4.39
C LEU A 109 -26.84 5.27 -2.96
N LEU A 110 -26.07 5.78 -1.98
CA LEU A 110 -26.25 5.43 -0.56
C LEU A 110 -27.35 6.24 0.12
N SER A 111 -27.59 7.48 -0.33
CA SER A 111 -28.60 8.40 0.25
C SER A 111 -30.04 8.08 -0.17
N ILE A 112 -30.35 6.79 -0.38
CA ILE A 112 -31.69 6.29 -0.76
C ILE A 112 -32.58 6.02 0.48
N SER A 113 -32.04 6.17 1.69
CA SER A 113 -32.87 6.31 2.90
C SER A 113 -33.52 7.70 2.96
N ASN A 114 -34.86 7.75 3.10
CA ASN A 114 -35.70 8.95 3.15
C ASN A 114 -35.50 9.89 4.38
N GLU A 115 -34.30 9.92 4.97
CA GLU A 115 -33.98 10.65 6.19
C GLU A 115 -32.77 11.56 5.97
N THR A 116 -32.77 12.77 6.56
CA THR A 116 -31.76 13.81 6.34
C THR A 116 -30.45 13.54 7.07
N PHE A 117 -29.70 12.53 6.61
CA PHE A 117 -28.37 12.21 7.14
C PHE A 117 -27.24 12.88 6.35
N THR A 118 -26.20 13.32 7.07
CA THR A 118 -24.90 13.63 6.47
C THR A 118 -24.15 12.32 6.21
N THR A 119 -24.04 11.91 4.94
CA THR A 119 -23.33 10.68 4.55
C THR A 119 -21.82 10.87 4.70
N VAL A 120 -21.26 10.45 5.85
CA VAL A 120 -19.82 10.58 6.13
C VAL A 120 -19.04 9.40 5.56
N PHE A 121 -18.39 9.61 4.42
CA PHE A 121 -17.39 8.69 3.86
C PHE A 121 -16.13 8.68 4.71
N VAL A 122 -15.96 7.66 5.57
CA VAL A 122 -14.75 7.44 6.39
C VAL A 122 -13.59 6.88 5.53
N ASN A 123 -13.24 7.57 4.45
CA ASN A 123 -12.13 7.19 3.57
C ASN A 123 -10.78 7.63 4.16
N ASN A 124 -10.28 6.84 5.11
CA ASN A 124 -8.97 7.00 5.78
C ASN A 124 -7.74 6.85 4.85
N SER A 125 -7.89 6.96 3.53
CA SER A 125 -6.84 6.65 2.54
C SER A 125 -6.28 7.87 1.80
N VAL A 126 -6.96 9.02 1.83
CA VAL A 126 -6.70 10.13 0.88
C VAL A 126 -6.16 11.39 1.57
N LYS A 127 -4.84 11.49 1.69
CA LYS A 127 -4.13 12.78 1.79
C LYS A 127 -3.57 13.12 0.40
N THR A 128 -4.33 13.81 -0.46
CA THR A 128 -3.72 14.38 -1.68
C THR A 128 -3.30 15.83 -1.46
N LYS A 129 -2.22 16.24 -2.16
CA LYS A 129 -1.98 17.63 -2.52
C LYS A 129 -3.22 18.11 -3.31
N GLY A 130 -3.99 19.07 -2.80
CA GLY A 130 -5.14 19.68 -3.48
C GLY A 130 -6.54 19.11 -3.18
N MET A 131 -6.70 17.82 -2.86
CA MET A 131 -7.90 17.26 -2.23
C MET A 131 -7.53 16.66 -0.87
N TYR A 132 -7.68 17.46 0.18
CA TYR A 132 -7.90 16.91 1.51
C TYR A 132 -9.31 16.32 1.52
N LEU A 133 -9.44 14.99 1.55
CA LEU A 133 -10.63 14.44 2.22
C LEU A 133 -10.39 14.72 3.71
N PRO A 134 -11.15 15.62 4.35
CA PRO A 134 -10.91 15.92 5.76
C PRO A 134 -11.13 14.63 6.56
N ARG A 135 -10.26 14.35 7.54
CA ARG A 135 -10.63 13.40 8.59
C ARG A 135 -11.77 14.03 9.39
N ILE A 136 -13.00 13.66 9.05
CA ILE A 136 -14.19 14.20 9.68
C ILE A 136 -14.17 13.82 11.16
N THR A 137 -14.00 14.82 12.01
CA THR A 137 -14.18 14.70 13.45
C THR A 137 -15.65 14.87 13.75
N PHE A 138 -16.31 13.77 14.13
CA PHE A 138 -17.71 13.80 14.54
C PHE A 138 -17.84 14.63 15.84
N SER A 139 -18.65 15.69 15.79
CA SER A 139 -18.71 16.71 16.82
C SER A 139 -20.05 16.70 17.55
N PHE A 140 -20.03 16.35 18.83
CA PHE A 140 -21.22 16.31 19.69
C PHE A 140 -21.56 17.71 20.27
N ALA A 141 -21.41 18.74 19.43
CA ALA A 141 -21.75 20.14 19.71
C ALA A 141 -23.15 20.46 19.17
N ASP A 142 -23.63 21.69 19.41
CA ASP A 142 -24.79 22.30 18.74
C ASP A 142 -26.09 21.45 18.79
N GLY A 143 -26.24 20.64 19.84
CA GLY A 143 -27.39 19.74 20.06
C GLY A 143 -27.28 18.37 19.39
N ILE A 144 -26.21 18.07 18.66
CA ILE A 144 -25.98 16.76 18.01
C ILE A 144 -25.64 15.71 19.07
N LYS A 145 -26.56 14.77 19.30
CA LYS A 145 -26.43 13.71 20.32
C LYS A 145 -25.90 12.38 19.78
N SER A 146 -26.05 12.12 18.49
CA SER A 146 -25.70 10.84 17.87
C SER A 146 -25.45 11.01 16.36
N TYR A 147 -24.77 10.03 15.77
CA TYR A 147 -24.50 9.95 14.34
C TYR A 147 -24.79 8.53 13.84
N LYS A 148 -25.37 8.42 12.65
CA LYS A 148 -25.58 7.15 11.94
C LYS A 148 -24.40 6.92 11.00
N ILE A 149 -23.79 5.74 11.06
CA ILE A 149 -22.63 5.37 10.24
C ILE A 149 -23.03 4.17 9.37
N GLN A 150 -22.86 4.29 8.06
CA GLN A 150 -23.07 3.19 7.12
C GLN A 150 -21.71 2.60 6.73
N ILE A 151 -21.57 1.28 6.84
CA ILE A 151 -20.38 0.53 6.43
C ILE A 151 -20.81 -0.41 5.31
N VAL A 152 -20.12 -0.37 4.16
CA VAL A 152 -20.44 -1.22 3.01
C VAL A 152 -19.26 -2.15 2.71
N ASN A 153 -19.49 -3.45 2.78
CA ASN A 153 -18.52 -4.46 2.38
C ASN A 153 -18.61 -4.72 0.87
N GLN A 154 -17.52 -4.48 0.13
CA GLN A 154 -17.43 -4.78 -1.32
C GLN A 154 -17.03 -6.24 -1.63
N LYS A 155 -16.74 -7.03 -0.60
CA LYS A 155 -16.35 -8.44 -0.69
C LYS A 155 -17.62 -9.31 -0.62
N THR A 156 -17.65 -10.42 -1.34
CA THR A 156 -18.73 -11.42 -1.32
C THR A 156 -18.69 -12.33 -0.08
N PHE A 157 -17.84 -12.02 0.90
CA PHE A 157 -17.57 -12.80 2.10
C PHE A 157 -17.40 -11.88 3.31
N SER A 158 -17.64 -12.42 4.51
CA SER A 158 -17.45 -11.74 5.79
C SER A 158 -16.01 -11.24 5.96
N THR A 159 -15.82 -10.14 6.67
CA THR A 159 -14.49 -9.55 6.88
C THR A 159 -14.44 -8.83 8.22
N MET A 160 -13.31 -8.94 8.93
CA MET A 160 -13.02 -8.08 10.07
C MET A 160 -12.06 -6.97 9.63
N GLU A 161 -12.39 -5.72 9.93
CA GLU A 161 -11.66 -4.54 9.46
C GLU A 161 -11.67 -3.44 10.53
N LEU A 162 -10.52 -2.79 10.77
CA LEU A 162 -10.37 -1.82 11.85
C LEU A 162 -10.81 -0.41 11.44
N VAL A 163 -12.03 -0.04 11.81
CA VAL A 163 -12.61 1.28 11.53
C VAL A 163 -12.15 2.32 12.56
N LYS A 164 -11.18 3.18 12.19
CA LYS A 164 -10.70 4.30 13.01
C LYS A 164 -11.46 5.60 12.66
N ILE A 165 -12.12 6.23 13.63
CA ILE A 165 -12.93 7.45 13.47
C ILE A 165 -12.45 8.54 14.44
N ASN A 166 -12.41 9.80 13.99
CA ASN A 166 -12.16 10.96 14.84
C ASN A 166 -13.46 11.42 15.54
N VAL A 167 -13.41 11.72 16.84
CA VAL A 167 -14.54 12.24 17.62
C VAL A 167 -14.13 13.41 18.51
N SER A 168 -15.05 14.33 18.80
CA SER A 168 -14.79 15.49 19.69
C SER A 168 -14.87 15.15 21.18
N SER A 169 -15.48 14.02 21.55
CA SER A 169 -15.69 13.56 22.91
C SER A 169 -15.10 12.16 23.09
N PRO A 170 -14.39 11.87 24.20
CA PRO A 170 -14.02 10.50 24.56
C PRO A 170 -15.20 9.72 25.16
N PHE A 171 -16.26 10.42 25.59
CA PHE A 171 -17.46 9.82 26.17
C PHE A 171 -18.47 9.58 25.04
N ILE A 172 -18.34 8.43 24.39
CA ILE A 172 -19.20 7.95 23.32
C ILE A 172 -19.58 6.48 23.54
N THR A 173 -20.68 6.06 22.93
CA THR A 173 -21.02 4.64 22.72
C THR A 173 -21.25 4.41 21.22
N VAL A 174 -21.08 3.17 20.78
CA VAL A 174 -21.39 2.76 19.39
C VAL A 174 -22.25 1.51 19.47
N THR A 175 -23.37 1.52 18.74
CA THR A 175 -24.32 0.40 18.70
C THR A 175 -24.52 -0.13 17.28
N GLN A 176 -24.84 -1.41 17.17
CA GLN A 176 -25.26 -2.06 15.93
C GLN A 176 -26.51 -2.89 16.21
N ASN A 177 -27.63 -2.52 15.59
CA ASN A 177 -28.95 -3.10 15.87
C ASN A 177 -29.23 -3.13 17.39
N ASP A 178 -29.05 -1.97 18.04
CA ASP A 178 -29.14 -1.72 19.49
C ASP A 178 -28.15 -2.46 20.42
N ASN A 179 -27.37 -3.42 19.89
CA ASN A 179 -26.29 -4.06 20.65
C ASN A 179 -25.09 -3.10 20.80
N LEU A 180 -24.56 -2.96 22.01
CA LEU A 180 -23.35 -2.17 22.28
C LEU A 180 -22.10 -2.88 21.73
N LEU A 181 -21.28 -2.15 20.95
CA LEU A 181 -20.00 -2.66 20.45
C LEU A 181 -18.85 -2.36 21.41
N THR A 182 -17.87 -3.26 21.47
CA THR A 182 -16.58 -3.00 22.11
C THR A 182 -15.83 -1.93 21.32
N ILE A 183 -15.51 -0.81 21.97
CA ILE A 183 -14.77 0.31 21.36
C ILE A 183 -13.48 0.61 22.13
N GLN A 184 -12.55 1.28 21.46
CA GLN A 184 -11.28 1.72 22.02
C GLN A 184 -11.03 3.17 21.61
N VAL A 185 -11.28 4.09 22.53
CA VAL A 185 -10.99 5.52 22.35
C VAL A 185 -9.49 5.74 22.53
N VAL A 186 -8.85 6.41 21.57
CA VAL A 186 -7.41 6.70 21.58
C VAL A 186 -7.21 8.18 21.28
N PRO A 187 -6.39 8.91 22.05
CA PRO A 187 -6.10 10.32 21.76
C PRO A 187 -5.46 10.52 20.38
N LEU A 188 -5.70 11.68 19.76
CA LEU A 188 -5.03 12.08 18.52
C LEU A 188 -3.61 12.59 18.83
N LEU A 189 -2.69 11.64 19.03
CA LEU A 189 -1.29 11.89 19.40
C LEU A 189 -0.45 12.40 18.22
N LYS A 190 0.66 13.09 18.54
CA LYS A 190 1.78 13.40 17.63
C LYS A 190 2.94 12.44 17.91
N GLN A 191 3.70 12.08 16.87
CA GLN A 191 4.34 10.76 16.63
C GLN A 191 5.75 10.55 17.26
N SER A 192 6.07 9.32 17.73
CA SER A 192 7.38 8.90 18.32
C SER A 192 7.47 7.35 18.65
N ASP A 193 8.67 6.81 19.01
CA ASP A 193 9.37 5.43 19.12
C ASP A 193 9.43 4.25 20.38
N LEU A 194 9.88 3.27 19.40
CA LEU A 194 10.23 1.79 19.05
C LEU A 194 10.35 0.50 19.97
N PHE A 195 9.51 -0.54 19.84
CA PHE A 195 9.73 -1.89 20.45
C PHE A 195 9.72 -3.07 19.46
N GLU A 196 10.23 -4.22 19.90
CA GLU A 196 10.32 -5.51 19.19
C GLU A 196 9.00 -6.32 19.28
N LEU A 197 8.43 -6.73 18.14
CA LEU A 197 7.12 -7.39 18.10
C LEU A 197 7.27 -8.91 17.89
N VAL A 198 7.10 -9.67 18.96
CA VAL A 198 6.88 -11.13 18.90
C VAL A 198 5.41 -11.39 18.61
N TYR A 199 5.11 -12.14 17.55
CA TYR A 199 3.75 -12.57 17.22
C TYR A 199 3.53 -14.03 17.61
N ASN A 200 2.46 -14.28 18.35
CA ASN A 200 1.98 -15.59 18.75
C ASN A 200 0.46 -15.55 18.81
N ASP A 201 -0.20 -16.24 17.87
CA ASP A 201 -1.67 -16.35 17.77
C ASP A 201 -2.21 -17.62 18.44
N GLY A 202 -1.36 -18.37 19.15
CA GLY A 202 -1.66 -19.68 19.71
C GLY A 202 -1.44 -20.84 18.75
N SER A 203 -1.11 -20.62 17.47
CA SER A 203 -0.80 -21.69 16.50
C SER A 203 0.70 -21.96 16.37
N MET A 204 1.53 -20.92 16.25
CA MET A 204 3.00 -21.02 16.17
C MET A 204 3.70 -19.79 16.77
N GLU A 205 4.83 -20.00 17.44
CA GLU A 205 5.76 -18.91 17.77
C GLU A 205 6.54 -18.52 16.50
N THR A 206 6.28 -17.31 15.96
CA THR A 206 6.93 -16.82 14.75
C THR A 206 7.71 -15.54 15.03
N ASN A 207 9.03 -15.68 15.13
CA ASN A 207 9.95 -14.56 15.30
C ASN A 207 10.38 -14.00 13.94
N PHE A 208 10.19 -12.69 13.74
CA PHE A 208 10.62 -11.95 12.55
C PHE A 208 11.09 -10.54 12.93
N GLY A 209 12.04 -9.99 12.18
CA GLY A 209 12.51 -8.61 12.32
C GLY A 209 12.01 -7.73 11.18
N LEU A 210 11.45 -6.56 11.50
CA LEU A 210 11.10 -5.53 10.52
C LEU A 210 12.07 -4.35 10.62
N TYR A 211 12.72 -3.98 9.52
CA TYR A 211 13.64 -2.83 9.49
C TYR A 211 13.63 -2.08 8.16
N PHE A 212 14.07 -0.82 8.20
CA PHE A 212 14.06 0.09 7.05
C PHE A 212 15.48 0.53 6.74
N ASN A 213 15.84 0.49 5.46
CA ASN A 213 17.13 0.92 4.96
C ASN A 213 16.97 1.62 3.60
N ARG A 214 18.05 2.24 3.12
CA ARG A 214 18.13 2.90 1.82
C ARG A 214 19.43 2.50 1.12
N ILE A 215 19.50 2.74 -0.18
CA ILE A 215 20.72 2.64 -0.98
C ILE A 215 20.78 3.85 -1.91
N ASN A 216 21.97 4.37 -2.23
CA ASN A 216 22.04 5.37 -3.30
C ASN A 216 21.66 4.68 -4.62
N ASP A 217 20.91 5.39 -5.44
CA ASP A 217 20.33 4.91 -6.69
C ASP A 217 20.67 5.90 -7.79
N TYR A 218 21.55 5.47 -8.71
CA TYR A 218 22.01 6.27 -9.83
C TYR A 218 21.12 6.13 -11.08
N GLY A 219 19.99 5.43 -10.99
CA GLY A 219 18.99 5.33 -12.05
C GLY A 219 18.11 6.59 -12.17
N GLY A 220 17.24 6.56 -13.19
CA GLY A 220 16.24 7.58 -13.48
C GLY A 220 14.83 7.06 -13.21
N ALA A 221 13.84 7.53 -13.99
CA ALA A 221 12.45 7.15 -13.80
C ALA A 221 12.17 5.66 -14.10
N TYR A 222 12.82 5.12 -15.13
CA TYR A 222 12.60 3.75 -15.60
C TYR A 222 13.46 2.72 -14.84
N THR A 223 14.70 3.09 -14.55
CA THR A 223 15.76 2.17 -14.09
C THR A 223 16.14 2.39 -12.64
N MET A 224 16.75 1.37 -12.04
CA MET A 224 17.42 1.44 -10.74
C MET A 224 18.88 1.00 -10.91
N VAL A 225 19.83 1.67 -10.26
CA VAL A 225 21.27 1.36 -10.36
C VAL A 225 21.95 1.47 -8.99
N SER A 226 22.17 0.32 -8.32
CA SER A 226 22.77 0.26 -6.97
C SER A 226 24.29 0.03 -6.97
N ALA A 227 25.01 0.65 -7.91
CA ALA A 227 26.37 0.25 -8.29
C ALA A 227 27.40 0.35 -7.14
N GLY A 228 27.77 -0.79 -6.56
CA GLY A 228 28.89 -0.92 -5.60
C GLY A 228 28.57 -0.51 -4.16
N LEU A 229 27.29 -0.34 -3.81
CA LEU A 229 26.87 0.29 -2.55
C LEU A 229 26.28 -0.70 -1.54
N SER A 230 26.48 -0.38 -0.26
CA SER A 230 25.83 -1.06 0.87
C SER A 230 24.49 -0.43 1.21
N PHE A 231 23.59 -1.19 1.82
CA PHE A 231 22.39 -0.65 2.45
C PHE A 231 22.76 0.18 3.70
N GLU A 232 22.20 1.38 3.80
CA GLU A 232 22.26 2.24 4.98
C GLU A 232 20.98 2.09 5.80
N ASN A 233 21.09 1.62 7.05
CA ASN A 233 19.93 1.55 7.94
C ASN A 233 19.40 2.96 8.28
N ILE A 234 18.08 3.15 8.20
CA ILE A 234 17.46 4.45 8.46
C ILE A 234 17.22 4.58 9.96
N THR A 235 18.17 5.23 10.64
CA THR A 235 18.08 5.53 12.07
C THR A 235 18.56 6.95 12.36
N ASP A 236 17.64 7.85 12.73
CA ASP A 236 18.03 9.13 13.32
C ASP A 236 18.65 8.90 14.72
N LYS A 237 19.69 9.67 15.05
CA LYS A 237 20.31 9.70 16.39
C LYS A 237 19.44 10.43 17.42
N ASN A 238 18.57 11.33 16.96
CA ASN A 238 17.65 12.14 17.76
C ASN A 238 16.20 11.62 17.70
N ARG A 239 16.01 10.33 17.40
CA ARG A 239 14.69 9.71 17.27
C ARG A 239 13.86 9.86 18.56
N LEU A 240 12.60 10.30 18.43
CA LEU A 240 11.72 10.70 19.55
C LEU A 240 11.08 9.48 20.21
N SER A 241 10.83 9.41 21.52
CA SER A 241 10.44 8.15 22.20
C SER A 241 9.06 7.51 21.87
N PRO A 242 9.07 6.21 21.54
CA PRO A 242 7.34 4.88 20.97
C PRO A 242 5.99 5.15 21.62
N ILE A 243 5.06 5.54 20.76
CA ILE A 243 3.62 5.52 21.01
C ILE A 243 3.13 4.08 20.90
N ILE A 244 3.13 3.44 22.06
CA ILE A 244 2.47 2.16 22.29
C ILE A 244 1.02 2.44 22.61
N ILE A 245 0.11 1.88 21.80
CA ILE A 245 -1.32 1.84 22.06
C ILE A 245 -1.66 0.38 22.34
N GLN A 246 -2.25 0.12 23.51
CA GLN A 246 -2.74 -1.20 23.91
C GLN A 246 -4.18 -1.03 24.42
N GLY A 247 -5.08 -1.92 24.01
CA GLY A 247 -6.49 -1.87 24.39
C GLY A 247 -7.29 -3.07 23.87
N PRO A 248 -8.61 -3.11 24.08
CA PRO A 248 -9.42 -4.30 23.83
C PRO A 248 -9.75 -4.55 22.34
N VAL A 249 -9.52 -3.59 21.44
CA VAL A 249 -9.85 -3.69 20.00
C VAL A 249 -8.60 -3.85 19.15
N TYR A 250 -7.51 -3.13 19.48
CA TYR A 250 -6.24 -3.25 18.76
C TYR A 250 -5.04 -2.87 19.63
N SER A 251 -3.91 -3.49 19.31
CA SER A 251 -2.58 -3.07 19.75
C SER A 251 -1.88 -2.38 18.58
N SER A 252 -1.16 -1.29 18.80
CA SER A 252 -0.30 -0.71 17.77
C SER A 252 0.91 -0.01 18.32
N ILE A 253 2.01 -0.13 17.59
CA ILE A 253 3.20 0.70 17.72
C ILE A 253 3.17 1.77 16.62
N THR A 254 3.68 2.95 16.95
CA THR A 254 3.99 4.00 15.95
C THR A 254 5.41 4.48 16.16
N GLN A 255 6.05 5.01 15.11
CA GLN A 255 7.47 5.30 15.02
C GLN A 255 7.71 6.47 14.06
N GLN A 256 8.71 7.34 14.33
CA GLN A 256 9.30 8.22 13.32
C GLN A 256 10.81 7.95 13.21
N LEU A 257 11.23 7.20 12.17
CA LEU A 257 12.63 6.80 11.98
C LEU A 257 13.52 7.94 11.45
N SER A 258 12.95 8.87 10.68
CA SER A 258 13.62 10.10 10.22
C SER A 258 12.60 11.17 9.81
N SER A 259 13.07 12.31 9.28
CA SER A 259 12.20 13.31 8.64
C SER A 259 11.55 12.83 7.33
N GLN A 260 12.08 11.77 6.70
CA GLN A 260 11.55 11.18 5.47
C GLN A 260 10.70 9.92 5.68
N LEU A 261 10.74 9.27 6.86
CA LEU A 261 10.06 7.99 7.06
C LEU A 261 9.50 7.82 8.49
N ALA A 262 8.20 7.51 8.55
CA ALA A 262 7.49 7.18 9.78
C ALA A 262 6.50 6.03 9.52
N TYR A 263 6.29 5.14 10.49
CA TYR A 263 5.40 3.98 10.31
C TYR A 263 4.52 3.72 11.53
N SER A 264 3.47 2.92 11.34
CA SER A 264 2.73 2.24 12.40
C SER A 264 2.57 0.76 12.04
N ILE A 265 2.74 -0.11 13.04
CA ILE A 265 2.36 -1.52 12.95
C ILE A 265 1.15 -1.69 13.88
N THR A 266 0.04 -2.21 13.34
CA THR A 266 -1.21 -2.46 14.08
C THR A 266 -1.61 -3.93 13.98
N ILE A 267 -2.01 -4.51 15.10
CA ILE A 267 -2.64 -5.84 15.21
C ILE A 267 -4.03 -5.66 15.80
N ILE A 268 -5.04 -6.27 15.18
CA ILE A 268 -6.40 -6.31 15.72
C ILE A 268 -6.44 -7.36 16.83
N ASN A 269 -6.93 -6.98 18.01
CA ASN A 269 -7.02 -7.87 19.16
C ASN A 269 -8.34 -8.67 19.06
N SER A 270 -8.32 -9.74 18.28
CA SER A 270 -9.49 -10.59 17.99
C SER A 270 -9.07 -12.05 17.81
N THR A 271 -9.99 -12.98 18.03
CA THR A 271 -9.86 -14.42 17.75
C THR A 271 -10.51 -14.85 16.43
N ASP A 272 -11.05 -13.90 15.66
CA ASP A 272 -11.53 -14.15 14.30
C ASP A 272 -10.34 -14.22 13.33
N ILE A 273 -10.19 -15.35 12.63
CA ILE A 273 -9.15 -15.59 11.62
C ILE A 273 -9.08 -14.48 10.55
N ASN A 274 -10.21 -13.83 10.23
CA ASN A 274 -10.25 -12.71 9.28
C ASN A 274 -9.52 -11.45 9.78
N ALA A 275 -9.14 -11.40 11.06
CA ALA A 275 -8.35 -10.35 11.68
C ALA A 275 -6.86 -10.69 11.81
N HIS A 276 -6.45 -11.96 11.62
CA HIS A 276 -5.07 -12.43 11.78
C HIS A 276 -4.17 -11.86 10.67
N SER A 277 -3.72 -10.62 10.87
CA SER A 277 -2.78 -9.93 10.00
C SER A 277 -2.05 -8.82 10.76
N ILE A 278 -0.78 -8.62 10.44
CA ILE A 278 0.03 -7.53 10.95
C ILE A 278 -0.06 -6.39 9.92
N GLN A 279 -0.76 -5.32 10.27
CA GLN A 279 -1.05 -4.20 9.36
C GLN A 279 0.06 -3.15 9.47
N ILE A 280 0.59 -2.70 8.34
CA ILE A 280 1.59 -1.62 8.28
C ILE A 280 0.99 -0.43 7.53
N ASP A 281 0.84 0.70 8.21
CA ASP A 281 0.69 2.03 7.60
C ASP A 281 2.09 2.67 7.56
N LEU A 282 2.60 3.03 6.38
CA LEU A 282 3.94 3.60 6.18
C LEU A 282 3.82 4.96 5.47
N PHE A 283 4.35 6.00 6.11
CA PHE A 283 4.42 7.35 5.55
C PHE A 283 5.85 7.66 5.11
N THR A 284 6.00 8.07 3.86
CA THR A 284 7.29 8.48 3.27
C THR A 284 7.23 9.91 2.74
N ASN A 285 8.37 10.60 2.77
CA ASN A 285 8.56 11.90 2.16
C ASN A 285 10.01 12.02 1.63
N VAL A 286 10.27 11.40 0.48
CA VAL A 286 11.61 11.35 -0.14
C VAL A 286 12.02 12.63 -0.88
N THR A 287 11.14 13.63 -0.98
CA THR A 287 11.32 14.89 -1.75
C THR A 287 12.57 15.71 -1.38
N LEU A 288 13.20 15.44 -0.23
CA LEU A 288 14.44 16.07 0.23
C LEU A 288 15.58 15.04 0.41
N SER A 289 15.53 13.91 -0.28
CA SER A 289 16.58 12.87 -0.28
C SER A 289 16.83 12.29 -1.69
N PRO A 290 17.12 13.13 -2.71
CA PRO A 290 17.36 12.66 -4.08
C PRO A 290 18.57 11.74 -4.19
N GLY A 291 18.50 10.80 -5.13
CA GLY A 291 19.52 9.80 -5.38
C GLY A 291 19.43 8.60 -4.44
N TYR A 292 18.27 8.32 -3.84
CA TYR A 292 18.06 7.17 -2.94
C TYR A 292 16.77 6.42 -3.24
N THR A 293 16.86 5.08 -3.26
CA THR A 293 15.70 4.19 -3.11
C THR A 293 15.64 3.69 -1.66
N TYR A 294 14.44 3.79 -1.07
CA TYR A 294 14.12 3.35 0.29
C TYR A 294 13.45 1.97 0.25
N PHE A 295 13.71 1.15 1.27
CA PHE A 295 13.17 -0.21 1.39
C PHE A 295 12.63 -0.52 2.79
N MET A 296 11.62 -1.40 2.81
CA MET A 296 11.13 -2.12 3.99
C MET A 296 11.60 -3.57 3.89
N ASN A 297 12.15 -4.10 4.98
CA ASN A 297 12.74 -5.43 5.04
C ASN A 297 12.05 -6.22 6.15
N LEU A 298 11.44 -7.36 5.79
CA LEU A 298 10.97 -8.37 6.74
C LEU A 298 11.94 -9.54 6.68
N ASN A 299 12.64 -9.80 7.78
CA ASN A 299 13.54 -10.93 7.94
C ASN A 299 12.87 -11.99 8.83
N SER A 300 12.65 -13.19 8.31
CA SER A 300 12.00 -14.30 9.01
C SER A 300 12.88 -15.56 8.99
N ASN A 301 12.59 -16.51 9.89
CA ASN A 301 13.31 -17.80 9.94
C ASN A 301 12.92 -18.79 8.83
N ILE A 302 12.13 -18.38 7.83
CA ILE A 302 11.64 -19.24 6.74
C ILE A 302 12.79 -19.59 5.78
N ASN A 303 13.08 -20.87 5.59
CA ASN A 303 14.17 -21.29 4.72
C ASN A 303 13.76 -21.36 3.23
N SER A 304 13.44 -20.21 2.62
CA SER A 304 13.06 -20.14 1.21
C SER A 304 14.23 -20.29 0.22
N VAL A 305 15.46 -20.50 0.71
CA VAL A 305 16.72 -20.60 -0.06
C VAL A 305 16.92 -19.40 -0.99
N ASP A 306 16.74 -19.55 -2.30
CA ASP A 306 16.78 -18.49 -3.31
C ASP A 306 15.44 -18.32 -4.05
N HIS A 307 14.35 -18.87 -3.50
CA HIS A 307 13.00 -18.81 -4.06
C HIS A 307 12.07 -17.88 -3.28
N PHE A 308 11.12 -17.31 -4.05
CA PHE A 308 9.98 -16.51 -3.60
C PHE A 308 8.94 -16.49 -4.72
N TYR A 309 7.78 -15.88 -4.49
CA TYR A 309 6.74 -15.69 -5.50
C TYR A 309 6.30 -14.23 -5.52
N THR A 310 5.97 -13.69 -6.70
CA THR A 310 5.25 -12.42 -6.84
C THR A 310 4.04 -12.62 -7.72
N ASP A 311 3.03 -11.77 -7.56
CA ASP A 311 1.86 -11.80 -8.43
C ASP A 311 2.15 -11.28 -9.85
N VAL A 312 1.34 -11.75 -10.79
CA VAL A 312 1.19 -11.16 -12.12
C VAL A 312 -0.16 -10.43 -12.17
N ASN A 313 -0.11 -9.10 -12.07
CA ASN A 313 -1.26 -8.20 -12.18
C ASN A 313 -2.41 -8.48 -11.18
N GLY A 314 -2.13 -9.11 -10.04
CA GLY A 314 -3.12 -9.56 -9.06
C GLY A 314 -4.01 -10.72 -9.53
N MET A 315 -3.57 -11.50 -10.52
CA MET A 315 -4.33 -12.63 -11.08
C MET A 315 -3.82 -14.00 -10.64
N TYR A 316 -2.50 -14.19 -10.57
CA TYR A 316 -1.86 -15.44 -10.12
C TYR A 316 -0.42 -15.18 -9.64
N LEU A 317 0.09 -16.06 -8.79
CA LEU A 317 1.49 -16.06 -8.36
C LEU A 317 2.39 -16.77 -9.38
N ILE A 318 3.57 -16.21 -9.64
CA ILE A 318 4.65 -16.85 -10.41
C ILE A 318 5.90 -16.98 -9.53
N GLN A 319 6.57 -18.13 -9.60
CA GLN A 319 7.80 -18.39 -8.87
C GLN A 319 8.95 -17.55 -9.43
N ARG A 320 9.67 -16.88 -8.53
CA ARG A 320 10.90 -16.12 -8.79
C ARG A 320 12.11 -16.88 -8.25
N ARG A 321 13.29 -16.48 -8.71
CA ARG A 321 14.57 -16.98 -8.19
C ARG A 321 15.58 -15.84 -8.09
N TYR A 322 16.23 -15.74 -6.94
CA TYR A 322 17.32 -14.80 -6.69
C TYR A 322 18.65 -15.35 -7.23
N ASP A 323 19.18 -14.80 -8.33
CA ASP A 323 20.54 -15.11 -8.76
C ASP A 323 21.56 -14.17 -8.09
N LYS A 324 22.35 -14.75 -7.20
CA LYS A 324 23.48 -14.10 -6.51
C LYS A 324 24.64 -13.67 -7.43
N LYS A 325 24.64 -14.06 -8.70
CA LYS A 325 25.58 -13.55 -9.73
C LYS A 325 25.11 -12.24 -10.34
N MET A 326 23.81 -11.96 -10.29
CA MET A 326 23.18 -10.78 -10.86
C MET A 326 23.15 -9.64 -9.85
N LYS A 327 23.04 -8.40 -10.33
CA LYS A 327 22.94 -7.21 -9.47
C LYS A 327 21.61 -7.18 -8.70
N LEU A 328 21.49 -6.27 -7.73
CA LEU A 328 20.24 -6.10 -6.97
C LEU A 328 19.07 -5.73 -7.89
N GLU A 329 19.25 -4.74 -8.77
CA GLU A 329 18.23 -4.25 -9.70
C GLU A 329 17.72 -5.31 -10.69
N ALA A 330 18.47 -6.40 -10.90
CA ALA A 330 18.12 -7.54 -11.75
C ALA A 330 17.36 -8.66 -11.01
N ASN A 331 17.28 -8.58 -9.69
CA ASN A 331 16.57 -9.52 -8.82
C ASN A 331 15.28 -8.93 -8.24
N ILE A 332 14.95 -7.67 -8.58
CA ILE A 332 13.71 -7.00 -8.21
C ILE A 332 12.64 -7.30 -9.28
N TYR A 333 11.47 -7.75 -8.83
CA TYR A 333 10.31 -8.05 -9.65
C TYR A 333 9.12 -7.17 -9.23
N PRO A 334 8.14 -6.95 -10.12
CA PRO A 334 6.90 -6.30 -9.73
C PRO A 334 6.10 -7.18 -8.77
N MET A 335 5.54 -6.52 -7.75
CA MET A 335 4.49 -6.98 -6.86
C MET A 335 3.34 -5.98 -7.04
N ILE A 336 2.26 -6.39 -7.71
CA ILE A 336 1.12 -5.50 -8.02
C ILE A 336 0.06 -5.55 -6.91
N THR A 337 0.00 -6.67 -6.17
CA THR A 337 -0.82 -6.88 -4.97
C THR A 337 -0.13 -7.73 -3.89
N GLU A 338 0.69 -8.73 -4.23
CA GLU A 338 1.19 -9.71 -3.24
C GLU A 338 2.54 -10.37 -3.57
N THR A 339 3.26 -10.75 -2.52
CA THR A 339 4.53 -11.48 -2.56
C THR A 339 4.56 -12.54 -1.47
N VAL A 340 5.21 -13.68 -1.73
CA VAL A 340 5.24 -14.84 -0.81
C VAL A 340 6.65 -15.41 -0.67
N VAL A 341 7.07 -15.71 0.56
CA VAL A 341 8.15 -16.68 0.85
C VAL A 341 7.60 -17.82 1.70
N GLU A 342 8.11 -19.02 1.50
CA GLU A 342 7.67 -20.21 2.22
C GLU A 342 8.77 -21.27 2.29
N ASP A 343 8.64 -22.18 3.26
CA ASP A 343 9.37 -23.45 3.34
C ASP A 343 8.36 -24.60 3.53
N ASP A 344 8.79 -25.73 4.10
CA ASP A 344 7.91 -26.90 4.33
C ASP A 344 6.93 -26.72 5.50
N LYS A 345 7.09 -25.68 6.33
CA LYS A 345 6.34 -25.48 7.58
C LYS A 345 5.54 -24.19 7.59
N LEU A 346 6.10 -23.10 7.07
CA LEU A 346 5.56 -21.76 7.24
C LEU A 346 5.56 -21.00 5.91
N ARG A 347 4.47 -20.28 5.66
CA ARG A 347 4.34 -19.27 4.62
C ARG A 347 4.29 -17.89 5.25
N CYS A 348 4.96 -16.92 4.65
CA CYS A 348 4.81 -15.50 4.90
C CYS A 348 4.33 -14.81 3.62
N THR A 349 3.12 -14.27 3.67
CA THR A 349 2.47 -13.54 2.58
C THR A 349 2.47 -12.05 2.94
N ILE A 350 2.99 -11.19 2.05
CA ILE A 350 2.89 -9.73 2.20
C ILE A 350 2.00 -9.18 1.08
N LEU A 351 0.85 -8.64 1.48
CA LEU A 351 -0.09 -7.93 0.63
C LEU A 351 0.25 -6.43 0.61
N GLY A 352 0.09 -5.76 -0.53
CA GLY A 352 0.26 -4.31 -0.69
C GLY A 352 -0.99 -3.63 -1.24
N ALA A 353 -1.31 -2.43 -0.73
CA ALA A 353 -2.41 -1.62 -1.25
C ALA A 353 -2.06 -0.81 -2.52
N GLN A 354 -0.81 -0.90 -2.97
CA GLN A 354 -0.21 -0.22 -4.11
C GLN A 354 0.85 -1.13 -4.74
N SER A 355 1.07 -1.00 -6.05
CA SER A 355 2.13 -1.74 -6.73
C SER A 355 3.52 -1.24 -6.32
N THR A 356 4.47 -2.17 -6.26
CA THR A 356 5.82 -1.95 -5.74
C THR A 356 6.81 -2.96 -6.34
N GLY A 357 8.11 -2.71 -6.21
CA GLY A 357 9.17 -3.67 -6.51
C GLY A 357 9.55 -4.47 -5.27
N VAL A 358 9.82 -5.77 -5.45
CA VAL A 358 10.25 -6.67 -4.37
C VAL A 358 11.34 -7.63 -4.82
N THR A 359 12.22 -8.01 -3.89
CA THR A 359 13.15 -9.14 -4.02
C THR A 359 13.17 -9.92 -2.71
N ALA A 360 13.49 -11.22 -2.74
CA ALA A 360 13.60 -12.02 -1.53
C ALA A 360 14.60 -13.19 -1.66
N LYS A 361 15.14 -13.63 -0.52
CA LYS A 361 16.01 -14.82 -0.36
C LYS A 361 16.13 -15.16 1.12
N LEU A 362 16.35 -16.44 1.46
CA LEU A 362 16.66 -16.89 2.83
C LEU A 362 15.71 -16.32 3.91
N GLY A 363 14.40 -16.25 3.62
CA GLY A 363 13.40 -15.73 4.57
C GLY A 363 13.36 -14.20 4.73
N LEU A 364 14.27 -13.47 4.09
CA LEU A 364 14.25 -12.02 3.95
C LEU A 364 13.46 -11.60 2.71
N ILE A 365 12.38 -10.83 2.92
CA ILE A 365 11.67 -10.08 1.87
C ILE A 365 12.09 -8.60 1.96
N THR A 366 12.58 -8.06 0.86
CA THR A 366 12.98 -6.65 0.71
C THR A 366 12.08 -5.98 -0.33
N LEU A 367 11.13 -5.17 0.15
CA LEU A 367 10.23 -4.36 -0.67
C LEU A 367 10.86 -2.98 -0.85
N MET A 368 10.94 -2.48 -2.09
CA MET A 368 11.03 -1.04 -2.32
C MET A 368 9.79 -0.37 -1.70
N VAL A 369 9.93 0.85 -1.19
CA VAL A 369 8.77 1.61 -0.66
C VAL A 369 8.61 2.96 -1.37
N ASP A 370 9.67 3.74 -1.50
CA ASP A 370 9.66 5.04 -2.16
C ASP A 370 11.06 5.36 -2.71
N ARG A 371 11.16 6.25 -3.70
CA ARG A 371 12.46 6.66 -4.28
C ARG A 371 12.44 8.05 -4.87
N GLU A 372 13.46 8.83 -4.56
CA GLU A 372 13.72 10.11 -5.20
C GLU A 372 14.94 9.98 -6.10
N ILE A 373 14.77 10.25 -7.39
CA ILE A 373 15.84 10.14 -8.39
C ILE A 373 16.81 11.33 -8.28
N TYR A 374 17.99 11.20 -8.90
CA TYR A 374 18.95 12.31 -9.08
C TYR A 374 19.48 12.44 -10.52
N ASN A 375 19.27 11.41 -11.34
CA ASN A 375 19.82 11.29 -12.69
C ASN A 375 18.73 11.12 -13.75
N ASP A 376 19.12 11.34 -15.00
CA ASP A 376 18.47 10.83 -16.21
C ASP A 376 19.06 9.44 -16.53
N ASP A 377 18.24 8.47 -16.94
CA ASP A 377 18.68 7.13 -17.36
C ASP A 377 18.76 6.91 -18.87
N GLY A 378 18.66 7.99 -19.65
CA GLY A 378 18.83 7.99 -21.10
C GLY A 378 17.66 7.36 -21.85
N LYS A 379 16.51 7.17 -21.19
CA LYS A 379 15.31 6.51 -21.75
C LYS A 379 14.30 7.49 -22.36
N GLY A 380 14.65 8.77 -22.48
CA GLY A 380 13.81 9.80 -23.11
C GLY A 380 12.97 10.65 -22.14
N LEU A 381 13.22 10.56 -20.82
CA LEU A 381 12.61 11.42 -19.82
C LEU A 381 13.69 12.14 -18.99
N ASP A 382 13.95 13.38 -19.37
CA ASP A 382 14.93 14.27 -18.72
C ASP A 382 14.71 14.34 -17.19
N TYR A 383 15.79 14.29 -16.40
CA TYR A 383 15.75 14.32 -14.92
C TYR A 383 14.78 15.36 -14.36
N TYR A 384 14.83 16.61 -14.84
CA TYR A 384 13.98 17.70 -14.34
C TYR A 384 12.48 17.48 -14.55
N GLU A 385 12.07 16.69 -15.55
CA GLU A 385 10.68 16.33 -15.83
C GLU A 385 10.23 15.10 -15.02
N ALA A 386 11.17 14.27 -14.58
CA ALA A 386 10.94 13.12 -13.71
C ALA A 386 10.99 13.48 -12.20
N SER A 387 11.77 14.49 -11.80
CA SER A 387 12.10 14.86 -10.41
C SER A 387 10.97 15.59 -9.67
N GLU A 388 9.76 15.01 -9.65
CA GLU A 388 8.73 15.36 -8.68
C GLU A 388 8.08 14.10 -8.11
N SER A 389 8.30 13.91 -6.81
CA SER A 389 7.56 13.00 -5.94
C SER A 389 6.62 13.77 -5.02
N HIS A 390 5.74 13.06 -4.33
CA HIS A 390 4.88 13.58 -3.26
C HIS A 390 5.02 12.68 -2.03
N PRO A 391 4.75 13.17 -0.81
CA PRO A 391 4.69 12.32 0.36
C PRO A 391 3.66 11.19 0.17
N SER A 392 4.10 9.94 0.28
CA SER A 392 3.27 8.77 0.03
C SER A 392 2.73 8.19 1.33
N HIS A 393 1.56 7.58 1.26
CA HIS A 393 1.02 6.76 2.35
C HIS A 393 0.77 5.36 1.80
N LEU A 394 1.69 4.46 2.14
CA LEU A 394 1.81 3.10 1.66
C LEU A 394 1.17 2.17 2.70
N ARG A 395 0.48 1.12 2.25
CA ARG A 395 -0.09 0.11 3.15
C ARG A 395 0.30 -1.29 2.76
N TYR A 396 0.53 -2.11 3.79
CA TYR A 396 0.81 -3.53 3.66
C TYR A 396 0.08 -4.34 4.74
N ARG A 397 -0.15 -5.63 4.47
CA ARG A 397 -0.50 -6.63 5.49
C ARG A 397 0.48 -7.78 5.39
N ILE A 398 1.05 -8.19 6.51
CA ILE A 398 1.80 -9.44 6.64
C ILE A 398 0.86 -10.49 7.24
N ILE A 399 0.86 -11.68 6.66
CA ILE A 399 0.13 -12.85 7.14
C ILE A 399 1.12 -14.00 7.22
N PHE A 400 1.16 -14.70 8.36
CA PHE A 400 1.92 -15.93 8.54
C PHE A 400 0.92 -17.10 8.59
N GLU A 401 1.17 -18.16 7.81
CA GLU A 401 0.26 -19.28 7.63
C GLU A 401 1.02 -20.61 7.76
N PRO A 402 0.58 -21.57 8.59
CA PRO A 402 1.21 -22.88 8.66
C PRO A 402 0.93 -23.66 7.37
N LYS A 403 2.00 -24.09 6.69
CA LYS A 403 1.90 -25.02 5.57
C LYS A 403 1.70 -26.43 6.11
N ASN A 404 0.44 -26.75 6.40
CA ASN A 404 0.02 -28.13 6.64
C ASN A 404 0.37 -28.98 5.42
N VAL A 405 1.32 -29.91 5.58
CA VAL A 405 1.56 -30.99 4.63
C VAL A 405 0.25 -31.74 4.46
N ARG A 406 -0.35 -31.65 3.27
CA ARG A 406 -1.39 -32.60 2.88
C ARG A 406 -0.69 -33.94 2.69
N ASN A 407 -1.00 -34.89 3.55
CA ASN A 407 -0.72 -36.30 3.25
C ASN A 407 -1.58 -36.64 2.02
N GLU A 408 -0.91 -37.00 0.93
CA GLU A 408 -1.53 -37.51 -0.31
C GLU A 408 -1.99 -38.97 -0.15
#